data_AF-A0A2E1FMV4-F1
#
_entry.id   AF-A0A2E1FMV4-F1
#
_cell.length_a   1.000
_cell.length_b   1.000
_cell.length_c   1.000
_cell.angle_alpha   90.00
_cell.angle_beta   90.00
_cell.angle_gamma   90.00
#
_symmetry.space_group_name_H-M   'P 1'
#
loop_
_entity.id
_entity.type
_entity.pdbx_description
1 polymer ?
#
loop_
_entity_poly.entity_id
_entity_poly.type
_entity_poly.pdbx_seq_one_letter_code
_entity_poly.pdbx_strand_id
1 'polypeptide(L)'
;MIESNIKDYRGGWFVGDFNPSLFKNPFFEVAHHNHKKGCQTFPHTHKVTTELNYIVSGELKVNGKLMSAGDMWIYEPNEISNVEFLEDSDLIVVRWPSIPSDKYIV
;
A
#
# COMPACT_ATOMS: atom_id res chain seq x y z
N MET A 1 9.92 -23.97 -10.03
CA MET A 1 9.60 -23.00 -8.96
C MET A 1 10.25 -21.69 -9.34
N ILE A 2 9.56 -20.56 -9.18
CA ILE A 2 10.15 -19.23 -9.36
C ILE A 2 10.32 -18.63 -7.97
N GLU A 3 11.51 -18.14 -7.64
CA GLU A 3 11.88 -17.63 -6.32
C GLU A 3 12.44 -16.21 -6.46
N SER A 4 12.18 -15.35 -5.47
CA SER A 4 12.72 -13.99 -5.39
C SER A 4 12.65 -13.47 -3.95
N ASN A 5 13.31 -12.34 -3.67
CA ASN A 5 13.23 -11.66 -2.39
C ASN A 5 12.53 -10.30 -2.53
N ILE A 6 11.82 -9.82 -1.50
CA ILE A 6 11.16 -8.50 -1.52
C ILE A 6 12.14 -7.35 -1.84
N LYS A 7 13.43 -7.52 -1.51
CA LYS A 7 14.51 -6.56 -1.80
C LYS A 7 14.79 -6.39 -3.30
N ASP A 8 14.36 -7.33 -4.14
CA ASP A 8 14.49 -7.26 -5.59
C ASP A 8 13.44 -6.32 -6.23
N TYR A 9 12.49 -5.83 -5.43
CA TYR A 9 11.35 -5.04 -5.86
C TYR A 9 11.37 -3.61 -5.34
N ARG A 10 10.57 -2.74 -5.98
CA ARG A 10 10.56 -1.30 -5.70
C ARG A 10 9.48 -0.95 -4.70
N GLY A 11 9.91 -0.36 -3.57
CA GLY A 11 8.98 0.13 -2.55
C GLY A 11 8.08 -0.97 -1.97
N GLY A 12 8.47 -2.24 -2.05
CA GLY A 12 7.67 -3.36 -1.55
C GLY A 12 6.59 -3.87 -2.51
N TRP A 13 6.44 -3.30 -3.71
CA TRP A 13 5.49 -3.78 -4.73
C TRP A 13 6.03 -4.98 -5.50
N PHE A 14 5.40 -6.16 -5.39
CA PHE A 14 5.91 -7.40 -5.98
C PHE A 14 4.93 -8.13 -6.93
N VAL A 15 3.68 -7.66 -7.04
CA VAL A 15 2.65 -8.15 -7.97
C VAL A 15 1.96 -6.96 -8.61
N GLY A 16 1.71 -7.02 -9.92
CA GLY A 16 1.01 -5.98 -10.69
C GLY A 16 1.61 -5.72 -12.08
N ASP A 17 0.99 -4.84 -12.88
CA ASP A 17 1.37 -4.54 -14.27
C ASP A 17 2.51 -3.52 -14.37
N PHE A 18 3.61 -3.83 -13.71
CA PHE A 18 4.82 -3.00 -13.68
C PHE A 18 6.06 -3.88 -13.67
N ASN A 19 7.25 -3.26 -13.71
CA ASN A 19 8.53 -3.95 -13.60
C ASN A 19 9.38 -3.31 -12.48
N PRO A 20 10.09 -4.10 -11.66
CA PRO A 20 10.02 -5.57 -11.57
C PRO A 20 8.71 -6.06 -10.92
N SER A 21 8.25 -7.28 -11.26
CA SER A 21 7.05 -7.91 -10.70
C SER A 21 7.20 -9.44 -10.77
N LEU A 22 6.96 -10.15 -9.66
CA LEU A 22 7.04 -11.61 -9.61
C LEU A 22 5.88 -12.24 -10.39
N PHE A 23 4.69 -11.64 -10.23
CA PHE A 23 3.48 -12.02 -10.93
C PHE A 23 2.90 -10.80 -11.63
N LYS A 24 3.33 -10.60 -12.87
CA LYS A 24 2.85 -9.49 -13.70
C LYS A 24 1.44 -9.76 -14.19
N ASN A 25 0.51 -8.87 -13.85
CA ASN A 25 -0.91 -8.98 -14.22
C ASN A 25 -1.61 -7.60 -14.17
N PRO A 26 -2.67 -7.38 -14.96
CA PRO A 26 -3.39 -6.10 -14.98
C PRO A 26 -4.55 -6.01 -13.97
N PHE A 27 -4.85 -7.08 -13.24
CA PHE A 27 -6.08 -7.18 -12.44
C PHE A 27 -5.92 -6.62 -11.03
N PHE A 28 -4.74 -6.78 -10.43
CA PHE A 28 -4.47 -6.28 -9.09
C PHE A 28 -2.97 -6.13 -8.83
N GLU A 29 -2.67 -5.32 -7.83
CA GLU A 29 -1.32 -5.11 -7.31
C GLU A 29 -1.24 -5.58 -5.86
N VAL A 30 -0.06 -6.02 -5.44
CA VAL A 30 0.23 -6.35 -4.05
C VAL A 30 1.56 -5.75 -3.63
N ALA A 31 1.56 -5.11 -2.46
CA ALA A 31 2.76 -4.65 -1.79
C ALA A 31 2.86 -5.14 -0.35
N HIS A 32 4.10 -5.31 0.09
CA HIS A 32 4.47 -5.35 1.51
C HIS A 32 5.28 -4.08 1.82
N HIS A 33 4.65 -3.11 2.49
CA HIS A 33 5.28 -1.85 2.85
C HIS A 33 5.83 -1.90 4.27
N ASN A 34 7.06 -1.42 4.44
CA ASN A 34 7.65 -1.16 5.75
C ASN A 34 7.79 0.36 5.93
N HIS A 35 7.20 0.88 6.99
CA HIS A 35 7.25 2.29 7.34
C HIS A 35 7.89 2.48 8.72
N LYS A 36 8.62 3.59 8.86
CA LYS A 36 9.21 3.99 10.14
C LYS A 36 8.27 4.93 10.88
N LYS A 37 8.28 4.84 12.21
CA LYS A 37 7.55 5.79 13.07
C LYS A 37 7.83 7.23 12.63
N GLY A 38 6.76 8.00 12.44
CA GLY A 38 6.84 9.41 12.08
C GLY A 38 7.46 9.69 10.70
N CYS A 39 7.60 8.68 9.83
CA CYS A 39 8.08 8.94 8.47
C CYS A 39 7.13 9.88 7.74
N GLN A 40 7.69 10.73 6.88
CA GLN A 40 6.89 11.61 6.05
C GLN A 40 5.95 10.78 5.16
N THR A 41 4.66 11.10 5.24
CA THR A 41 3.64 10.58 4.33
C THR A 41 3.25 11.64 3.32
N PHE A 42 2.79 11.19 2.16
CA PHE A 42 2.37 12.06 1.07
C PHE A 42 0.91 11.76 0.80
N PRO A 43 -0.01 12.62 1.26
CA PRO A 43 -1.42 12.48 0.96
C PRO A 43 -1.63 12.34 -0.55
N HIS A 44 -2.47 11.37 -0.94
CA HIS A 44 -2.72 11.09 -2.33
C HIS A 44 -4.10 10.48 -2.53
N THR A 45 -4.54 10.45 -3.79
CA THR A 45 -5.78 9.82 -4.23
C THR A 45 -5.52 8.91 -5.42
N HIS A 46 -6.43 7.96 -5.62
CA HIS A 46 -6.54 7.11 -6.80
C HIS A 46 -7.85 7.44 -7.51
N LYS A 47 -7.88 7.64 -8.83
CA LYS A 47 -9.12 8.00 -9.53
C LYS A 47 -9.95 6.79 -9.93
N VAL A 48 -9.31 5.64 -10.08
CA VAL A 48 -9.92 4.41 -10.59
C VAL A 48 -9.72 3.24 -9.63
N THR A 49 -8.55 3.16 -9.02
CA THR A 49 -8.13 2.02 -8.22
C THR A 49 -8.73 2.09 -6.82
N THR A 50 -9.28 0.97 -6.34
CA THR A 50 -9.61 0.75 -4.93
C THR A 50 -8.38 0.20 -4.22
N GLU A 51 -8.12 0.64 -2.98
CA GLU A 51 -6.96 0.23 -2.19
C GLU A 51 -7.38 -0.38 -0.84
N LEU A 52 -7.14 -1.68 -0.66
CA LEU A 52 -7.22 -2.37 0.62
C LEU A 52 -5.88 -2.26 1.35
N ASN A 53 -5.91 -1.84 2.60
CA ASN A 53 -4.78 -1.82 3.51
C ASN A 53 -5.04 -2.78 4.67
N TYR A 54 -4.02 -3.56 5.03
CA TYR A 54 -4.01 -4.46 6.18
C TYR A 54 -2.75 -4.22 7.01
N ILE A 55 -2.93 -4.01 8.32
CA ILE A 55 -1.82 -3.79 9.25
C ILE A 55 -1.33 -5.15 9.75
N VAL A 56 -0.12 -5.54 9.34
CA VAL A 56 0.53 -6.75 9.84
C VAL A 56 1.13 -6.47 11.22
N SER A 57 1.77 -5.32 11.39
CA SER A 57 2.42 -4.90 12.64
C SER A 57 2.37 -3.38 12.81
N GLY A 58 2.45 -2.93 14.07
CA GLY A 58 2.52 -1.52 14.45
C GLY A 58 1.16 -0.85 14.67
N GLU A 59 1.22 0.46 14.90
CA GLU A 59 0.09 1.33 15.15
C GLU A 59 0.16 2.57 14.27
N LEU A 60 -0.98 2.98 13.74
CA LEU A 60 -1.09 4.12 12.83
C LEU A 60 -2.45 4.81 12.99
N LYS A 61 -2.50 6.07 12.57
CA LYS A 61 -3.70 6.89 12.58
C LYS A 61 -4.17 7.11 11.15
N VAL A 62 -5.34 6.58 10.82
CA VAL A 62 -5.99 6.72 9.50
C VAL A 62 -7.17 7.64 9.65
N ASN A 63 -7.21 8.77 8.94
CA ASN A 63 -8.35 9.70 8.96
C ASN A 63 -8.81 10.07 10.39
N GLY A 64 -7.86 10.24 11.32
CA GLY A 64 -8.16 10.56 12.71
C GLY A 64 -8.43 9.36 13.63
N LYS A 65 -8.63 8.16 13.08
CA LYS A 65 -8.90 6.93 13.82
C LYS A 65 -7.61 6.16 14.09
N LEU A 66 -7.41 5.73 15.34
CA LEU A 66 -6.32 4.82 15.72
C LEU A 66 -6.64 3.41 15.19
N MET A 67 -5.65 2.80 14.56
CA MET A 67 -5.70 1.46 14.00
C MET A 67 -4.39 0.74 14.32
N SER A 68 -4.48 -0.57 14.51
CA SER A 68 -3.39 -1.40 14.99
C SER A 68 -3.33 -2.73 14.23
N ALA A 69 -2.30 -3.53 14.50
CA ALA A 69 -2.13 -4.85 13.89
C ALA A 69 -3.42 -5.68 13.92
N GLY A 70 -3.79 -6.24 12.76
CA GLY A 70 -5.05 -6.96 12.57
C GLY A 70 -6.17 -6.11 11.95
N ASP A 71 -6.12 -4.78 12.09
CA ASP A 71 -7.09 -3.89 11.48
C ASP A 71 -6.87 -3.76 9.96
N MET A 72 -7.95 -3.47 9.25
CA MET A 72 -7.96 -3.28 7.80
C MET A 72 -8.95 -2.19 7.40
N TRP A 73 -8.68 -1.55 6.27
CA TRP A 73 -9.59 -0.57 5.67
C TRP A 73 -9.42 -0.52 4.16
N ILE A 74 -10.42 0.07 3.50
CA ILE A 74 -10.43 0.32 2.08
C ILE A 74 -10.46 1.83 1.86
N TYR A 75 -9.65 2.31 0.91
CA TYR A 75 -9.86 3.60 0.25
C TYR A 75 -10.58 3.37 -1.06
N GLU A 76 -11.74 4.00 -1.22
CA GLU A 76 -12.47 4.03 -2.47
C GLU A 76 -11.87 5.09 -3.43
N PRO A 77 -12.16 5.00 -4.74
CA PRO A 77 -11.70 5.99 -5.70
C PRO A 77 -12.03 7.43 -5.26
N ASN A 78 -11.03 8.29 -5.32
CA ASN A 78 -11.01 9.70 -4.92
C ASN A 78 -11.00 9.96 -3.41
N GLU A 79 -10.94 8.94 -2.57
CA GLU A 79 -10.68 9.14 -1.13
C GLU A 79 -9.21 9.50 -0.89
N ILE A 80 -8.97 10.43 0.03
CA ILE A 80 -7.63 10.88 0.40
C ILE A 80 -7.00 9.82 1.30
N SER A 81 -5.96 9.16 0.80
CA SER A 81 -5.06 8.34 1.58
C SER A 81 -4.15 9.25 2.40
N ASN A 82 -4.40 9.31 3.71
CA ASN A 82 -3.60 10.07 4.67
C ASN A 82 -3.44 9.27 5.96
N VAL A 83 -2.20 8.92 6.26
CA VAL A 83 -1.82 8.05 7.37
C VAL A 83 -0.68 8.70 8.14
N GLU A 84 -0.72 8.55 9.46
CA GLU A 84 0.38 8.87 10.37
C GLU A 84 0.83 7.58 11.06
N PHE A 85 2.11 7.21 10.89
CA PHE A 85 2.70 6.02 11.51
C PHE A 85 3.16 6.33 12.94
N LEU A 86 2.50 5.75 13.93
CA LEU A 86 2.77 5.98 15.36
C LEU A 86 3.85 5.03 15.90
N GLU A 87 4.09 3.93 15.18
CA GLU A 87 5.16 2.96 15.38
C GLU A 87 5.84 2.59 14.05
N ASP A 88 6.90 1.79 14.11
CA ASP A 88 7.36 1.07 12.92
C ASP A 88 6.25 0.09 12.51
N SER A 89 5.88 0.09 11.23
CA SER A 89 4.69 -0.64 10.77
C SER A 89 4.95 -1.40 9.48
N ASP A 90 4.38 -2.61 9.43
CA ASP A 90 4.32 -3.44 8.24
C ASP A 90 2.89 -3.50 7.72
N LEU A 91 2.70 -3.21 6.44
CA LEU A 91 1.39 -3.21 5.79
C LEU A 91 1.41 -4.15 4.59
N ILE A 92 0.31 -4.89 4.41
CA ILE A 92 -0.04 -5.46 3.11
C ILE A 92 -1.02 -4.51 2.44
N VAL A 93 -0.72 -4.15 1.20
CA VAL A 93 -1.60 -3.32 0.37
C VAL A 93 -1.99 -4.11 -0.85
N VAL A 94 -3.29 -4.12 -1.14
CA VAL A 94 -3.86 -4.70 -2.36
C VAL A 94 -4.62 -3.61 -3.11
N ARG A 95 -4.29 -3.43 -4.39
CA ARG A 95 -4.93 -2.43 -5.25
C ARG A 95 -5.58 -3.09 -6.46
N TRP A 96 -6.78 -2.66 -6.85
CA TRP A 96 -7.42 -3.17 -8.08
C TRP A 96 -8.25 -2.09 -8.79
N PRO A 97 -8.22 -2.03 -10.14
CA PRO A 97 -7.31 -2.76 -11.05
C PRO A 97 -5.84 -2.34 -10.92
N SER A 98 -4.89 -3.07 -11.54
CA SER A 98 -3.49 -2.63 -11.57
C SER A 98 -3.32 -1.51 -12.58
N ILE A 99 -3.19 -0.28 -12.07
CA ILE A 99 -2.91 0.91 -12.86
C ILE A 99 -1.79 1.67 -12.15
N PRO A 100 -0.51 1.40 -12.49
CA PRO A 100 0.64 1.97 -11.78
C PRO A 100 0.71 3.49 -11.84
N SER A 101 0.09 4.09 -12.87
CA SER A 101 0.01 5.54 -13.07
C SER A 101 -1.16 6.21 -12.35
N ASP A 102 -2.08 5.46 -11.74
CA ASP A 102 -3.27 6.01 -11.10
C ASP A 102 -2.97 6.50 -9.67
N LYS A 103 -1.97 7.36 -9.46
CA LYS A 103 -1.64 7.95 -8.15
C LYS A 103 -1.41 9.45 -8.30
N TYR A 104 -2.17 10.24 -7.55
CA TYR A 104 -2.14 11.70 -7.63
C TYR A 104 -1.91 12.30 -6.23
N ILE A 105 -0.80 13.03 -6.06
CA ILE A 105 -0.47 13.73 -4.82
C ILE A 105 -1.47 14.88 -4.61
N VAL A 106 -1.88 15.08 -3.36
CA VAL A 106 -2.76 16.17 -2.91
C VAL A 106 -1.98 17.16 -2.06
#